data_AF-A0A497FDT0-F1
#
_entry.id   AF-A0A497FDT0-F1
#
_cell.length_a   1.000
_cell.length_b   1.000
_cell.length_c   1.000
_cell.angle_alpha   90.00
_cell.angle_beta   90.00
_cell.angle_gamma   90.00
#
_symmetry.space_group_name_H-M   'P 1'
#
loop_
_entity.id
_entity.type
_entity.pdbx_description
1 polymer ?
#
loop_
_entity_poly.entity_id
_entity_poly.type
_entity_poly.pdbx_seq_one_letter_code
_entity_poly.pdbx_strand_id
1 'polypeptide(L)' 'MKVALESRTRSLVKAATWRCLATCVTIAILYVLTGKAEFSIGTGILINFVKTVLYYLHERIWARVTWGVNRKH' A
#
# COMPACT_ATOMS: atom_id res chain seq x y z
N MET A 1 -4.43 -28.04 -9.19
CA MET A 1 -4.34 -26.61 -8.78
C MET A 1 -3.58 -25.84 -9.85
N LYS A 2 -4.28 -25.08 -10.71
CA LYS A 2 -3.60 -24.11 -11.59
C LYS A 2 -3.26 -22.90 -10.73
N VAL A 3 -2.05 -22.86 -10.18
CA VAL A 3 -1.50 -21.60 -9.67
C VAL A 3 -1.42 -20.70 -10.88
N ALA A 4 -2.32 -19.75 -11.01
CA ALA A 4 -2.21 -18.70 -12.01
C ALA A 4 -0.83 -18.09 -11.79
N LEU A 5 0.09 -18.27 -12.75
CA LEU A 5 1.37 -17.57 -12.76
C LEU A 5 1.04 -16.09 -12.97
N GLU A 6 0.68 -15.43 -11.87
CA GLU A 6 0.76 -13.98 -11.81
C GLU A 6 2.19 -13.65 -12.21
N SER A 7 2.38 -12.88 -13.29
CA SER A 7 3.72 -12.53 -13.78
C SER A 7 4.57 -12.11 -12.58
N ARG A 8 5.76 -12.69 -12.40
CA ARG A 8 6.67 -12.34 -11.28
C ARG A 8 6.82 -10.82 -11.16
N THR A 9 6.79 -10.14 -12.30
CA THR A 9 6.81 -8.69 -12.44
C THR A 9 5.60 -8.00 -11.81
N ARG A 10 4.38 -8.55 -11.91
CA ARG A 10 3.17 -7.98 -11.28
C ARG A 10 3.23 -8.02 -9.76
N SER A 11 3.70 -9.13 -9.20
CA SER A 11 3.87 -9.27 -7.74
C SER A 11 4.95 -8.32 -7.20
N LEU A 12 6.07 -8.18 -7.93
CA LEU A 12 7.12 -7.20 -7.59
C LEU A 12 6.62 -5.76 -7.66
N VAL A 13 5.89 -5.38 -8.71
CA VAL A 13 5.30 -4.04 -8.84
C VAL A 13 4.28 -3.79 -7.74
N LYS A 14 3.41 -4.76 -7.43
CA LYS A 14 2.45 -4.68 -6.33
C LYS A 14 3.15 -4.48 -4.98
N ALA A 15 4.24 -5.20 -4.72
CA ALA A 15 5.02 -5.04 -3.50
C ALA A 15 5.74 -3.68 -3.45
N ALA A 16 6.29 -3.21 -4.57
CA ALA A 16 6.94 -1.91 -4.67
C ALA A 16 5.96 -0.75 -4.43
N THR A 17 4.78 -0.78 -5.07
CA THR A 17 3.72 0.23 -4.87
C THR A 17 3.29 0.27 -3.40
N TRP A 18 3.08 -0.89 -2.78
CA TRP A 18 2.74 -0.96 -1.36
C TRP A 18 3.84 -0.39 -0.46
N ARG A 19 5.11 -0.72 -0.73
CA ARG A 19 6.25 -0.19 0.02
C ARG A 19 6.37 1.34 -0.11
N CYS A 20 6.26 1.89 -1.31
CA CYS A 20 6.29 3.34 -1.53
C CYS A 20 5.17 4.05 -0.75
N LEU A 21 3.94 3.56 -0.87
CA LEU A 21 2.79 4.11 -0.17
C LEU A 21 2.94 4.09 1.36
N ALA A 22 3.34 2.94 1.92
CA ALA A 22 3.53 2.79 3.37
C ALA A 22 4.63 3.73 3.90
N THR A 23 5.71 3.90 3.15
CA THR A 23 6.81 4.82 3.50
C THR A 23 6.35 6.27 3.41
N CYS A 24 5.66 6.68 2.33
CA CYS A 24 5.12 8.04 2.18
C CYS A 24 4.17 8.42 3.31
N VAL A 25 3.24 7.53 3.70
CA VAL A 25 2.34 7.76 4.84
C VAL A 25 3.12 7.94 6.14
N THR A 26 4.13 7.11 6.37
CA THR A 26 4.93 7.18 7.59
C THR A 26 5.71 8.50 7.64
N ILE A 27 6.36 8.90 6.55
CA ILE A 27 7.10 10.17 6.46
C ILE A 27 6.16 11.37 6.61
N ALA A 28 5.00 11.36 5.94
CA ALA A 28 4.03 12.45 6.04
C ALA A 28 3.52 12.64 7.47
N ILE A 29 3.20 11.55 8.16
CA ILE A 29 2.75 11.61 9.56
C ILE A 29 3.88 12.08 10.48
N LEU A 30 5.10 11.57 10.30
CA LEU A 30 6.27 12.05 11.05
C LEU A 30 6.51 13.54 10.82
N TYR A 31 6.47 14.01 9.58
CA TYR A 31 6.69 15.42 9.23
C TYR A 31 5.64 16.34 9.86
N VAL A 32 4.36 15.96 9.81
CA VAL A 32 3.27 16.72 10.46
C VAL A 32 3.46 16.76 11.98
N LEU A 33 3.98 15.68 12.57
CA LEU A 33 4.17 15.56 14.01
C LEU A 33 5.50 16.12 14.53
N THR A 34 6.53 16.29 13.69
CA THR A 34 7.81 16.90 14.09
C THR A 34 7.63 18.29 14.71
N GLY A 35 6.54 19.00 14.40
CA GLY A 35 6.21 20.29 15.03
C GLY A 35 5.59 20.19 16.44
N LYS A 36 5.21 18.99 16.91
CA LYS A 36 4.55 18.76 18.21
C LYS A 36 5.06 17.43 18.78
N ALA A 37 6.18 17.46 19.49
CA ALA A 37 6.88 16.29 20.03
C ALA A 37 6.16 15.58 21.21
N GLU A 38 4.83 15.62 21.26
CA GLU A 38 4.01 14.85 22.21
C GLU A 38 3.47 13.62 21.48
N PHE A 39 4.36 12.64 21.27
CA PHE A 39 4.10 11.44 20.48
C PHE A 39 3.45 10.36 21.35
N SER A 40 2.12 10.25 21.30
CA SER A 40 1.35 9.30 22.09
C SER A 40 1.00 8.02 21.31
N ILE A 41 0.54 6.98 22.01
CA ILE A 41 0.03 5.70 21.46
C ILE A 41 -1.01 5.96 20.34
N GLY A 42 -1.79 7.03 20.46
CA GLY A 42 -2.78 7.45 19.46
C GLY A 42 -2.21 7.66 18.05
N THR A 43 -0.96 8.13 17.93
CA THR A 43 -0.31 8.27 16.62
C THR A 43 -0.01 6.93 15.97
N GLY A 44 0.47 5.95 16.75
CA GLY A 44 0.72 4.59 16.24
C GLY A 44 -0.57 3.96 15.72
N ILE A 45 -1.68 4.15 16.45
CA ILE A 45 -3.01 3.71 16.04
C ILE A 45 -3.45 4.43 14.75
N LEU A 46 -3.26 5.75 14.66
CA LEU A 46 -3.59 6.52 13.46
C LEU A 46 -2.81 6.06 12.23
N ILE A 47 -1.48 5.87 12.36
CA ILE A 47 -0.63 5.34 11.27
C ILE A 47 -1.17 3.99 10.79
N ASN A 48 -1.52 3.10 11.73
CA ASN A 48 -2.00 1.78 11.38
C ASN A 48 -3.36 1.86 10.67
N PHE A 49 -4.28 2.69 11.16
CA PHE A 49 -5.59 2.90 10.55
C PHE A 49 -5.47 3.48 9.13
N VAL A 50 -4.64 4.51 8.95
CA VAL A 50 -4.38 5.11 7.63
C VAL A 50 -3.76 4.08 6.68
N LYS A 51 -2.81 3.26 7.14
CA LYS A 51 -2.24 2.17 6.34
C LYS A 51 -3.30 1.15 5.92
N THR A 52 -4.21 0.77 6.81
CA THR A 52 -5.32 -0.14 6.47
C THR A 52 -6.23 0.45 5.38
N VAL A 53 -6.62 1.72 5.50
CA VAL A 53 -7.42 2.41 4.48
C VAL A 53 -6.66 2.48 3.15
N LEU A 54 -5.38 2.83 3.20
CA LEU A 54 -4.53 2.89 2.00
C LEU A 54 -4.36 1.51 1.35
N TYR A 55 -4.23 0.45 2.15
CA TYR A 55 -4.15 -0.91 1.65
C TYR A 55 -5.42 -1.28 0.88
N TYR A 56 -6.58 -0.97 1.45
CA TYR A 56 -7.86 -1.20 0.80
C TYR A 56 -7.98 -0.43 -0.53
N LEU A 57 -7.58 0.84 -0.56
CA LEU A 57 -7.55 1.63 -1.79
C LEU A 57 -6.55 1.07 -2.81
N HIS A 58 -5.35 0.68 -2.36
CA HIS A 58 -4.32 0.08 -3.20
C HIS A 58 -4.85 -1.21 -3.85
N GLU A 59 -5.49 -2.08 -3.08
CA GLU A 59 -6.09 -3.31 -3.60
C GLU A 59 -7.22 -3.01 -4.57
N ARG A 60 -8.05 -1.98 -4.29
CA ARG A 60 -9.15 -1.59 -5.17
C ARG A 60 -8.68 -0.94 -6.47
N ILE A 61 -7.57 -0.19 -6.44
CA ILE A 61 -6.90 0.33 -7.64
C ILE A 61 -6.32 -0.84 -8.43
N TRP A 62 -5.62 -1.77 -7.78
CA TRP A 62 -5.11 -2.97 -8.44
C TRP A 62 -6.23 -3.83 -9.03
N ALA A 63 -7.41 -3.90 -8.40
CA ALA A 63 -8.55 -4.59 -8.95
C ALA A 63 -9.02 -3.98 -10.29
N ARG A 64 -8.81 -2.67 -10.51
CA ARG A 64 -9.13 -1.99 -11.77
C ARG A 64 -7.99 -2.01 -12.79
N VAL A 65 -6.77 -2.26 -12.36
CA VAL A 65 -5.61 -2.33 -13.26
C VAL A 65 -5.61 -3.70 -13.94
N THR A 66 -6.09 -3.74 -15.19
CA THR A 66 -6.11 -4.92 -16.09
C THR A 66 -4.73 -5.33 -16.61
N TRP A 67 -3.67 -4.61 -16.20
CA TRP A 67 -2.30 -4.87 -16.64
C TRP A 67 -1.81 -6.24 -16.18
N GLY A 68 -1.39 -7.08 -17.14
CA GLY A 68 -0.96 -8.45 -16.92
C GLY A 68 -2.07 -9.51 -16.98
N VAL A 69 -3.33 -9.13 -17.21
CA VAL A 69 -4.42 -10.08 -17.51
C VAL A 69 -4.32 -10.45 -18.98
N ASN A 70 -3.63 -11.55 -19.28
CA ASN A 70 -3.62 -12.12 -20.61
C ASN A 70 -4.97 -12.81 -20.84
N ARG A 71 -5.97 -12.09 -21.38
CA ARG A 71 -7.14 -12.73 -21.99
C ARG A 71 -6.64 -13.45 -23.24
N LYS A 72 -6.16 -14.69 -23.06
CA LYS A 72 -6.11 -15.62 -24.18
C LYS A 72 -7.56 -15.88 -24.58
N HIS A 73 -7.93 -15.30 -25.71
CA HIS A 73 -9.09 -15.75 -26.48
C HIS A 73 -8.74 -17.08 -27.17
#